data_AF-A0AAN7FEX9-F1
#
_entry.id   AF-A0AAN7FEX9-F1
#
_cell.length_a   1.000
_cell.length_b   1.000
_cell.length_c   1.000
_cell.angle_alpha   90.00
_cell.angle_beta   90.00
_cell.angle_gamma   90.00
#
_symmetry.space_group_name_H-M   'P 1'
#
loop_
_entity.id
_entity.type
_entity.pdbx_description
1 polymer ?
#
loop_
_entity_poly.entity_id
_entity_poly.type
_entity_poly.pdbx_seq_one_letter_code
_entity_poly.pdbx_strand_id
1 'polypeptide(L)'
;MSLRHKEDGSHNKSIVNCQRTKIQRKSPKKAKTIMGSSSNSHSLGKVFERLETIAQQFRLHKPSPIPVPDGTNSTQQTLGSNKRAAVLVCLFQDPYGDLRVILTKRASNLSTHSGEVSLPGGKREEGDADDVQTALREAKEEIGLDPSLVNVVTVLEPFVTKVGLTVVPVLGILSDMKAFSPSPNAAEVEAIFDAPLEMFLKDENRREEEREWKGVKYLLHYFDYEAETEKYVIWALTAGLLIKAASFVFERPPAFLEQRPNFWNRDTNSKTTTT
;
A
#
# COMPACT_ATOMS: atom_id res chain seq x y z
N MET A 1 -24.52 55.01 -42.09
CA MET A 1 -25.69 54.40 -41.38
C MET A 1 -26.65 53.96 -42.47
N SER A 2 -27.09 52.72 -42.65
CA SER A 2 -27.14 51.53 -41.81
C SER A 2 -27.24 50.32 -42.75
N LEU A 3 -26.57 49.22 -42.40
CA LEU A 3 -26.69 47.89 -43.02
C LEU A 3 -27.79 47.08 -42.31
N ARG A 4 -28.50 46.22 -43.05
CA ARG A 4 -29.07 44.91 -42.62
C ARG A 4 -29.61 44.19 -43.87
N HIS A 5 -28.97 43.11 -44.30
CA HIS A 5 -29.28 41.70 -43.99
C HIS A 5 -30.49 41.13 -44.74
N LYS A 6 -30.21 40.17 -45.62
CA LYS A 6 -30.95 38.91 -45.80
C LYS A 6 -30.00 37.91 -46.47
N GLU A 7 -29.64 36.86 -45.74
CA GLU A 7 -29.06 35.62 -46.25
C GLU A 7 -30.19 34.64 -46.49
N ASP A 8 -30.13 33.88 -47.59
CA ASP A 8 -30.63 32.50 -47.64
C ASP A 8 -29.95 31.72 -48.78
N GLY A 9 -29.36 30.58 -48.39
CA GLY A 9 -29.37 29.30 -49.11
C GLY A 9 -28.76 29.17 -50.51
N SER A 10 -27.55 28.59 -50.57
CA SER A 10 -27.26 27.56 -51.59
C SER A 10 -26.16 26.61 -51.12
N HIS A 11 -26.52 25.33 -51.03
CA HIS A 11 -25.64 24.22 -50.68
C HIS A 11 -24.77 23.85 -51.88
N ASN A 12 -23.45 23.98 -51.74
CA ASN A 12 -22.51 23.40 -52.71
C ASN A 12 -21.84 22.14 -52.13
N LYS A 13 -22.09 21.00 -52.77
CA LYS A 13 -21.44 19.73 -52.51
C LYS A 13 -20.08 19.74 -53.19
N SER A 14 -19.00 19.71 -52.41
CA SER A 14 -17.67 19.34 -52.91
C SER A 14 -17.23 18.01 -52.33
N ILE A 15 -17.22 17.02 -53.22
CA ILE A 15 -16.60 15.71 -53.07
C ILE A 15 -15.09 15.93 -53.06
N VAL A 16 -14.41 15.53 -51.98
CA VAL A 16 -12.96 15.35 -51.97
C VAL A 16 -12.66 13.92 -51.52
N ASN A 17 -12.24 13.11 -52.48
CA ASN A 17 -11.59 11.83 -52.29
C ASN A 17 -10.26 12.04 -51.55
N CYS A 18 -10.06 11.38 -50.41
CA CYS A 18 -8.72 11.13 -49.88
C CYS A 18 -8.59 9.66 -49.48
N GLN A 19 -7.53 9.05 -49.97
CA GLN A 19 -7.31 7.62 -50.09
C GLN A 19 -7.07 6.95 -48.73
N ARG A 20 -7.70 5.79 -48.54
CA ARG A 20 -7.41 4.84 -47.46
C ARG A 20 -5.98 4.31 -47.58
N THR A 21 -5.08 4.74 -46.70
CA THR A 21 -3.82 4.03 -46.46
C THR A 21 -4.07 2.88 -45.48
N LYS A 22 -3.92 1.65 -45.98
CA LYS A 22 -3.92 0.43 -45.17
C LYS A 22 -2.65 0.41 -44.32
N ILE A 23 -2.75 0.71 -43.03
CA ILE A 23 -1.69 0.38 -42.07
C ILE A 23 -1.79 -1.13 -41.81
N GLN A 24 -0.79 -1.87 -42.30
CA GLN A 24 -0.64 -3.29 -42.05
C GLN A 24 -0.41 -3.53 -40.56
N ARG A 25 -1.28 -4.36 -39.95
CA ARG A 25 -1.10 -4.91 -38.61
C ARG A 25 0.16 -5.78 -38.62
N LYS A 26 1.24 -5.31 -37.98
CA LYS A 26 2.39 -6.16 -37.65
C LYS A 26 1.98 -7.07 -36.50
N SER A 27 2.04 -8.38 -36.75
CA SER A 27 1.83 -9.43 -35.75
C SER A 27 2.74 -9.22 -34.53
N PRO A 28 2.26 -9.44 -33.29
CA PRO A 28 3.12 -9.38 -32.12
C PRO A 28 4.19 -10.47 -32.19
N LYS A 29 5.45 -10.07 -32.05
CA LYS A 29 6.60 -10.99 -31.93
C LYS A 29 6.42 -11.79 -30.64
N LYS A 30 6.42 -13.12 -30.76
CA LYS A 30 6.39 -14.07 -29.63
C LYS A 30 7.42 -13.65 -28.58
N ALA A 31 6.96 -13.36 -27.36
CA ALA A 31 7.81 -13.31 -26.19
C ALA A 31 8.48 -14.69 -26.03
N LYS A 32 9.80 -14.68 -25.91
CA LYS A 32 10.62 -15.88 -25.74
C LYS A 32 10.46 -16.32 -24.29
N THR A 33 9.73 -17.40 -24.06
CA THR A 33 9.64 -18.08 -22.76
C THR A 33 11.05 -18.44 -22.30
N ILE A 34 11.54 -17.78 -21.25
CA ILE A 34 12.70 -18.23 -20.50
C ILE A 34 12.20 -19.33 -19.57
N MET A 35 12.55 -20.58 -19.87
CA MET A 35 12.28 -21.72 -18.99
C MET A 35 13.19 -21.61 -17.77
N GLY A 36 12.60 -21.25 -16.64
CA GLY A 36 13.22 -21.20 -15.32
C GLY A 36 12.15 -21.09 -14.24
N SER A 37 11.19 -22.03 -14.20
CA SER A 37 9.89 -21.80 -13.53
C SER A 37 9.37 -22.98 -12.69
N SER A 38 10.25 -23.83 -12.14
CA SER A 38 9.80 -24.96 -11.30
C SER A 38 10.21 -24.82 -9.82
N SER A 39 11.37 -24.21 -9.54
CA SER A 39 11.84 -24.00 -8.16
C SER A 39 11.16 -22.83 -7.45
N ASN A 40 10.83 -21.76 -8.17
CA ASN A 40 10.31 -20.53 -7.56
C ASN A 40 8.81 -20.64 -7.19
N SER A 41 8.00 -21.30 -8.04
CA SER A 41 6.57 -21.51 -7.79
C SER A 41 6.32 -22.41 -6.57
N HIS A 42 7.15 -23.44 -6.38
CA HIS A 42 7.07 -24.31 -5.21
C HIS A 42 7.48 -23.59 -3.91
N SER A 43 8.42 -22.63 -4.00
CA SER A 43 8.83 -21.79 -2.85
C SER A 43 7.72 -20.82 -2.42
N LEU A 44 7.10 -20.12 -3.38
CA LEU A 44 6.00 -19.19 -3.12
C LEU A 44 4.76 -19.90 -2.56
N GLY A 45 4.44 -21.10 -3.05
CA GLY A 45 3.36 -21.92 -2.47
C GLY A 45 3.56 -22.20 -0.98
N LYS A 46 4.80 -22.55 -0.57
CA LYS A 46 5.12 -22.76 0.86
C LYS A 46 5.00 -21.49 1.69
N VAL A 47 5.37 -20.34 1.13
CA VAL A 47 5.18 -19.04 1.81
C VAL A 47 3.69 -18.79 2.06
N PHE A 48 2.84 -18.99 1.05
CA PHE A 48 1.40 -18.78 1.18
C PHE A 48 0.77 -19.74 2.20
N GLU A 49 1.10 -21.03 2.15
CA GLU A 49 0.66 -22.03 3.13
C GLU A 49 1.07 -21.67 4.57
N ARG A 50 2.29 -21.17 4.75
CA ARG A 50 2.79 -20.69 6.05
C ARG A 50 1.95 -19.53 6.56
N LEU A 51 1.66 -18.54 5.71
CA LEU A 51 0.85 -17.38 6.09
C LEU A 51 -0.59 -17.77 6.46
N GLU A 52 -1.21 -18.68 5.70
CA GLU A 52 -2.54 -19.22 6.04
C GLU A 52 -2.54 -19.97 7.39
N THR A 53 -1.47 -20.73 7.66
CA THR A 53 -1.29 -21.40 8.95
C THR A 53 -1.19 -20.39 10.10
N ILE A 54 -0.41 -19.32 9.92
CA ILE A 54 -0.28 -18.26 10.93
C ILE A 54 -1.63 -17.53 11.11
N ALA A 55 -2.36 -17.25 10.03
CA ALA A 55 -3.69 -16.63 10.11
C ALA A 55 -4.71 -17.51 10.83
N GLN A 56 -4.66 -18.83 10.62
CA GLN A 56 -5.48 -19.77 11.39
C GLN A 56 -5.13 -19.73 12.88
N GLN A 57 -3.84 -19.72 13.23
CA GLN A 57 -3.39 -19.63 14.62
C GLN A 57 -3.81 -18.31 15.27
N PHE A 58 -3.70 -17.19 14.55
CA PHE A 58 -4.13 -15.86 15.00
C PHE A 58 -5.63 -15.82 15.32
N ARG A 59 -6.47 -16.40 14.44
CA ARG A 59 -7.91 -16.51 14.68
C ARG A 59 -8.24 -17.33 15.92
N LEU A 60 -7.51 -18.41 16.16
CA LEU A 60 -7.71 -19.29 17.32
C LEU A 60 -7.23 -18.66 18.64
N HIS A 61 -6.17 -17.84 18.61
CA HIS A 61 -5.47 -17.37 19.81
C HIS A 61 -5.52 -15.85 20.01
N LYS A 62 -6.44 -15.15 19.32
CA LYS A 62 -6.59 -13.67 19.24
C LYS A 62 -5.72 -12.96 20.29
N PRO A 63 -4.54 -12.41 19.90
CA PRO A 63 -3.56 -11.99 20.88
C PRO A 63 -4.18 -10.98 21.85
N SER A 64 -3.89 -11.17 23.14
CA SER A 64 -4.27 -10.17 24.15
C SER A 64 -3.71 -8.81 23.71
N PRO A 65 -4.47 -7.71 23.89
CA PRO A 65 -3.99 -6.37 23.54
C PRO A 65 -2.59 -6.17 24.14
N ILE A 66 -1.62 -5.74 23.34
CA ILE A 66 -0.28 -5.44 23.84
C ILE A 66 -0.45 -4.44 24.99
N PRO A 67 -0.08 -4.79 26.24
CA PRO A 67 -0.22 -3.88 27.36
C PRO A 67 0.62 -2.65 27.08
N VAL A 68 -0.02 -1.48 27.08
CA VAL A 68 0.70 -0.21 27.14
C VAL A 68 1.42 -0.22 28.49
N PRO A 69 2.75 0.00 28.58
CA PRO A 69 3.44 0.00 29.87
C PRO A 69 2.82 1.07 30.78
N ASP A 70 2.12 0.63 31.82
CA ASP A 70 1.54 1.49 32.85
C ASP A 70 2.67 2.06 33.72
N GLY A 71 2.98 3.33 33.50
CA GLY A 71 3.69 4.15 34.48
C GLY A 71 2.72 4.55 35.60
N THR A 72 2.67 3.73 36.64
CA THR A 72 2.25 4.03 38.03
C THR A 72 1.26 5.19 38.30
N ASN A 73 0.03 4.80 38.64
CA ASN A 73 -0.94 5.36 39.59
C ASN A 73 -1.32 6.86 39.59
N SER A 74 -2.66 7.06 39.63
CA SER A 74 -3.41 8.20 40.19
C SER A 74 -3.77 9.38 39.28
N THR A 75 -4.65 9.15 38.32
CA THR A 75 -5.90 9.90 38.07
C THR A 75 -6.55 9.27 36.84
N GLN A 76 -7.88 9.30 36.76
CA GLN A 76 -8.61 8.97 35.55
C GLN A 76 -8.14 9.89 34.40
N GLN A 77 -7.10 9.49 33.68
CA GLN A 77 -6.68 10.15 32.45
C GLN A 77 -7.48 9.55 31.31
N THR A 78 -8.61 10.17 31.04
CA THR A 78 -9.12 10.34 29.68
C THR A 78 -8.03 11.00 28.83
N LEU A 79 -7.04 10.23 28.38
CA LEU A 79 -6.05 10.66 27.39
C LEU A 79 -6.33 9.88 26.12
N GLY A 80 -7.14 10.47 25.24
CA GLY A 80 -7.27 9.98 23.88
C GLY A 80 -5.88 9.87 23.25
N SER A 81 -5.48 8.66 22.86
CA SER A 81 -4.29 8.50 22.04
C SER A 81 -4.65 8.86 20.59
N ASN A 82 -4.97 10.14 20.35
CA ASN A 82 -5.40 10.71 19.07
C ASN A 82 -4.27 10.72 18.00
N LYS A 83 -3.17 9.98 18.26
CA LYS A 83 -1.99 9.81 17.43
C LYS A 83 -1.69 8.32 17.21
N ARG A 84 -2.73 7.52 16.96
CA ARG A 84 -2.59 6.13 16.53
C ARG A 84 -3.39 5.91 15.25
N ALA A 85 -2.81 5.18 14.32
CA ALA A 85 -3.38 4.80 13.05
C ALA A 85 -3.03 3.33 12.78
N ALA A 86 -3.83 2.67 11.97
CA ALA A 86 -3.55 1.32 11.50
C ALA A 86 -3.74 1.23 9.99
N VAL A 87 -2.91 0.44 9.34
CA VAL A 87 -2.96 0.21 7.90
C VAL A 87 -3.00 -1.27 7.59
N LEU A 88 -3.75 -1.65 6.56
CA LEU A 88 -3.88 -3.03 6.12
C LEU A 88 -2.87 -3.32 5.01
N VAL A 89 -1.92 -4.21 5.29
CA VAL A 89 -1.11 -4.90 4.28
C VAL A 89 -1.92 -6.10 3.79
N CYS A 90 -2.81 -5.85 2.83
CA CYS A 90 -3.70 -6.87 2.27
C CYS A 90 -2.98 -7.62 1.14
N LEU A 91 -2.65 -8.88 1.39
CA LEU A 91 -1.94 -9.75 0.46
C LEU A 91 -2.90 -10.69 -0.27
N PHE A 92 -2.60 -10.99 -1.52
CA PHE A 92 -3.26 -12.06 -2.26
C PHE A 92 -2.26 -12.73 -3.20
N GLN A 93 -2.57 -13.96 -3.61
CA GLN A 93 -1.82 -14.64 -4.65
C GLN A 93 -2.47 -14.36 -6.00
N ASP A 94 -1.67 -13.90 -6.96
CA ASP A 94 -2.16 -13.68 -8.32
C ASP A 94 -2.27 -15.00 -9.12
N PRO A 95 -2.88 -14.99 -10.32
CA PRO A 95 -3.00 -16.19 -11.14
C PRO A 95 -1.67 -16.82 -11.58
N TYR A 96 -0.55 -16.10 -11.47
CA TYR A 96 0.80 -16.57 -11.80
C TYR A 96 1.53 -17.14 -10.59
N GLY A 97 0.97 -17.00 -9.39
CA GLY A 97 1.49 -17.51 -8.14
C GLY A 97 2.29 -16.49 -7.32
N ASP A 98 2.41 -15.25 -7.79
CA ASP A 98 3.13 -14.19 -7.10
C ASP A 98 2.28 -13.60 -5.98
N LEU A 99 2.92 -13.31 -4.84
CA LEU A 99 2.29 -12.58 -3.74
C LEU A 99 2.27 -11.09 -4.05
N ARG A 100 1.06 -10.51 -4.05
CA ARG A 100 0.81 -9.11 -4.37
C ARG A 100 0.16 -8.41 -3.18
N VAL A 101 0.38 -7.10 -3.08
CA VAL A 101 -0.19 -6.24 -2.03
C VAL A 101 -1.10 -5.19 -2.66
N ILE A 102 -2.28 -4.98 -2.08
CA ILE A 102 -3.22 -3.93 -2.49
C ILE A 102 -2.76 -2.57 -1.96
N LEU A 103 -2.77 -1.57 -2.84
CA LEU A 103 -2.38 -0.19 -2.58
C LEU A 103 -3.41 0.79 -3.12
N THR A 104 -3.39 2.00 -2.58
CA THR A 104 -4.22 3.12 -3.01
C THR A 104 -3.34 4.27 -3.47
N LYS A 105 -3.81 5.01 -4.48
CA LYS A 105 -3.34 6.36 -4.77
C LYS A 105 -4.33 7.33 -4.15
N ARG A 106 -3.85 8.16 -3.23
CA ARG A 106 -4.68 9.15 -2.53
C ARG A 106 -5.21 10.21 -3.50
N ALA A 107 -6.44 10.65 -3.27
CA ALA A 107 -7.09 11.66 -4.10
C ALA A 107 -6.30 12.97 -4.13
N SER A 108 -6.17 13.54 -5.33
CA SER A 108 -5.38 14.76 -5.56
C SER A 108 -5.93 16.02 -4.86
N ASN A 109 -7.19 15.99 -4.40
CA ASN A 109 -7.86 17.10 -3.73
C ASN A 109 -7.64 17.14 -2.20
N LEU A 110 -6.92 16.16 -1.62
CA LEU A 110 -6.69 16.09 -0.19
C LEU A 110 -5.67 17.14 0.29
N SER A 111 -5.87 17.65 1.51
CA SER A 111 -5.01 18.69 2.09
C SER A 111 -3.60 18.20 2.48
N THR A 112 -3.44 16.89 2.67
CA THR A 112 -2.17 16.26 3.04
C THR A 112 -1.98 14.97 2.25
N HIS A 113 -0.73 14.68 1.85
CA HIS A 113 -0.36 13.45 1.14
C HIS A 113 -1.14 13.23 -0.18
N SER A 114 -1.57 14.32 -0.81
CA SER A 114 -2.31 14.29 -2.08
C SER A 114 -1.48 13.59 -3.17
N GLY A 115 -2.11 12.65 -3.88
CA GLY A 115 -1.49 11.86 -4.94
C GLY A 115 -0.45 10.82 -4.48
N GLU A 116 -0.15 10.72 -3.18
CA GLU A 116 0.80 9.75 -2.66
C GLU A 116 0.21 8.33 -2.67
N VAL A 117 1.10 7.34 -2.81
CA VAL A 117 0.74 5.92 -2.67
C VAL A 117 0.71 5.53 -1.19
N SER A 118 -0.36 4.87 -0.78
CA SER A 118 -0.57 4.38 0.58
C SER A 118 -1.10 2.95 0.61
N LEU A 119 -0.95 2.32 1.77
CA LEU A 119 -1.76 1.17 2.15
C LEU A 119 -3.14 1.67 2.59
N PRO A 120 -4.23 0.90 2.38
CA PRO A 120 -5.52 1.23 2.95
C PRO A 120 -5.42 1.37 4.48
N GLY A 121 -5.98 2.42 5.05
CA GLY A 121 -5.87 2.65 6.48
C GLY A 121 -5.94 4.10 6.92
N GLY A 122 -6.11 4.28 8.23
CA GLY A 122 -6.37 5.60 8.79
C GLY A 122 -6.25 5.62 10.31
N LYS A 123 -6.77 6.69 10.90
CA LYS A 123 -6.65 6.95 12.34
C LYS A 123 -7.59 6.04 13.11
N ARG A 124 -7.18 5.66 14.31
CA ARG A 124 -8.05 4.96 15.24
C ARG A 124 -9.19 5.88 15.69
N GLU A 125 -10.41 5.36 15.65
CA GLU A 125 -11.61 6.01 16.15
C GLU A 125 -12.05 5.44 17.50
N GLU A 126 -12.93 6.17 18.21
CA GLU A 126 -13.42 5.77 19.54
C GLU A 126 -14.14 4.41 19.53
N GLY A 127 -14.74 4.04 18.39
CA GLY A 127 -15.43 2.75 18.21
C GLY A 127 -14.52 1.56 17.90
N ASP A 128 -13.25 1.78 17.57
CA ASP A 128 -12.34 0.70 17.19
C ASP A 128 -11.83 -0.05 18.43
N ALA A 129 -12.12 -1.35 18.54
CA ALA A 129 -11.67 -2.17 19.67
C ALA A 129 -10.15 -2.37 19.70
N ASP A 130 -9.52 -2.51 18.53
CA ASP A 130 -8.09 -2.74 18.36
C ASP A 130 -7.59 -2.23 17.00
N ASP A 131 -6.28 -2.33 16.77
CA ASP A 131 -5.65 -1.87 15.51
C ASP A 131 -6.12 -2.67 14.29
N VAL A 132 -6.54 -3.92 14.49
CA VAL A 132 -7.09 -4.77 13.43
C VAL A 132 -8.43 -4.22 12.97
N GLN A 133 -9.32 -3.87 13.91
CA GLN A 133 -10.59 -3.23 13.57
C GLN A 133 -10.41 -1.90 12.87
N THR A 134 -9.47 -1.05 13.33
CA THR A 134 -9.15 0.21 12.63
C THR A 134 -8.74 -0.07 11.17
N ALA A 135 -7.76 -0.95 10.94
CA ALA A 135 -7.28 -1.22 9.57
C ALA A 135 -8.37 -1.80 8.66
N LEU A 136 -9.22 -2.70 9.18
CA LEU A 136 -10.31 -3.31 8.40
C LEU A 136 -11.47 -2.35 8.13
N ARG A 137 -11.82 -1.48 9.09
CA ARG A 137 -12.83 -0.43 8.90
C ARG A 137 -12.40 0.52 7.80
N GLU A 138 -11.19 1.05 7.91
CA GLU A 138 -10.62 1.99 6.93
C GLU A 138 -10.51 1.35 5.54
N ALA A 139 -10.05 0.10 5.43
CA ALA A 139 -10.03 -0.59 4.14
C ALA A 139 -11.44 -0.79 3.54
N LYS A 140 -12.46 -1.02 4.37
CA LYS A 140 -13.85 -1.08 3.91
C LYS A 140 -14.32 0.28 3.39
N GLU A 141 -14.00 1.36 4.10
CA GLU A 141 -14.40 2.72 3.75
C GLU A 141 -13.69 3.23 2.49
N GLU A 142 -12.38 3.03 2.39
CA GLU A 142 -11.55 3.55 1.29
C GLU A 142 -11.70 2.76 -0.01
N ILE A 143 -11.76 1.42 0.06
CA ILE A 143 -11.69 0.54 -1.12
C ILE A 143 -12.84 -0.47 -1.23
N GLY A 144 -13.82 -0.43 -0.32
CA GLY A 144 -14.96 -1.34 -0.34
C GLY A 144 -14.62 -2.79 0.08
N LEU A 145 -13.48 -3.01 0.74
CA LEU A 145 -13.05 -4.36 1.12
C LEU A 145 -13.90 -4.90 2.28
N ASP A 146 -14.67 -5.95 2.03
CA ASP A 146 -15.40 -6.66 3.08
C ASP A 146 -14.42 -7.32 4.07
N PRO A 147 -14.46 -6.95 5.37
CA PRO A 147 -13.57 -7.54 6.39
C PRO A 147 -13.64 -9.06 6.48
N SER A 148 -14.75 -9.69 6.08
CA SER A 148 -14.90 -11.16 6.10
C SER A 148 -14.05 -11.87 5.04
N LEU A 149 -13.59 -11.15 4.01
CA LEU A 149 -12.66 -11.66 3.00
C LEU A 149 -11.20 -11.65 3.47
N VAL A 150 -10.91 -11.07 4.64
CA VAL A 150 -9.54 -10.88 5.11
C VAL A 150 -9.23 -11.82 6.28
N ASN A 151 -8.35 -12.78 6.02
CA ASN A 151 -7.73 -13.60 7.05
C ASN A 151 -6.54 -12.84 7.64
N VAL A 152 -6.70 -12.26 8.82
CA VAL A 152 -5.62 -11.56 9.53
C VAL A 152 -4.53 -12.55 9.93
N VAL A 153 -3.31 -12.31 9.46
CA VAL A 153 -2.12 -13.11 9.73
C VAL A 153 -1.50 -12.69 11.05
N THR A 154 -1.16 -11.40 11.17
CA THR A 154 -0.48 -10.86 12.35
C THR A 154 -0.55 -9.33 12.38
N VAL A 155 -0.18 -8.75 13.51
CA VAL A 155 0.07 -7.31 13.66
C VAL A 155 1.58 -7.10 13.76
N LEU A 156 2.15 -6.35 12.82
CA LEU A 156 3.59 -6.07 12.79
C LEU A 156 3.96 -4.95 13.77
N GLU A 157 5.26 -4.84 14.04
CA GLU A 157 5.81 -3.79 14.88
C GLU A 157 5.42 -2.39 14.36
N PRO A 158 4.89 -1.49 15.21
CA PRO A 158 4.48 -0.16 14.79
C PRO A 158 5.63 0.74 14.37
N PHE A 159 5.34 1.67 13.48
CA PHE A 159 6.24 2.75 13.07
C PHE A 159 5.79 4.05 13.73
N VAL A 160 6.71 4.86 14.23
CA VAL A 160 6.40 6.22 14.69
C VAL A 160 6.84 7.22 13.63
N THR A 161 5.95 8.14 13.23
CA THR A 161 6.30 9.17 12.23
C THR A 161 7.03 10.35 12.88
N LYS A 162 7.61 11.24 12.05
CA LYS A 162 8.28 12.47 12.53
C LYS A 162 7.39 13.35 13.43
N VAL A 163 6.07 13.30 13.25
CA VAL A 163 5.09 14.07 14.03
C VAL A 163 4.54 13.32 15.25
N GLY A 164 5.06 12.13 15.51
CA GLY A 164 4.67 11.28 16.64
C GLY A 164 3.38 10.48 16.44
N LEU A 165 2.93 10.31 15.18
CA LEU A 165 1.82 9.39 14.87
C LEU A 165 2.35 7.95 14.89
N THR A 166 1.75 7.08 15.69
CA THR A 166 2.05 5.64 15.67
C THR A 166 1.19 4.98 14.59
N VAL A 167 1.83 4.33 13.62
CA VAL A 167 1.17 3.62 12.52
C VAL A 167 1.43 2.12 12.66
N VAL A 168 0.36 1.35 12.77
CA VAL A 168 0.39 -0.09 13.06
C VAL A 168 0.07 -0.88 11.80
N PRO A 169 0.98 -1.73 11.30
CA PRO A 169 0.72 -2.50 10.08
C PRO A 169 0.04 -3.82 10.45
N VAL A 170 -1.18 -4.02 9.93
CA VAL A 170 -1.94 -5.26 10.07
C VAL A 170 -1.74 -6.06 8.79
N LEU A 171 -1.15 -7.25 8.90
CA LEU A 171 -0.93 -8.14 7.76
C LEU A 171 -2.13 -9.08 7.61
N GLY A 172 -2.77 -9.07 6.45
CA GLY A 172 -3.91 -9.94 6.15
C GLY A 172 -3.77 -10.59 4.78
N ILE A 173 -4.39 -11.76 4.62
CA ILE A 173 -4.54 -12.43 3.33
C ILE A 173 -5.98 -12.30 2.87
N LEU A 174 -6.18 -11.87 1.64
CA LEU A 174 -7.46 -11.91 0.97
C LEU A 174 -7.78 -13.35 0.57
N SER A 175 -8.82 -13.93 1.16
CA SER A 175 -9.18 -15.33 0.97
C SER A 175 -9.74 -15.63 -0.42
N ASP A 176 -10.39 -14.65 -1.06
CA ASP A 176 -10.92 -14.78 -2.41
C ASP A 176 -10.86 -13.45 -3.17
N MET A 177 -9.87 -13.35 -4.07
CA MET A 177 -9.70 -12.19 -4.94
C MET A 177 -10.89 -11.96 -5.88
N LYS A 178 -11.62 -13.02 -6.27
CA LYS A 178 -12.79 -12.89 -7.17
C LYS A 178 -14.01 -12.33 -6.45
N ALA A 179 -14.09 -12.53 -5.14
CA ALA A 179 -15.14 -11.97 -4.30
C ALA A 179 -14.89 -10.49 -3.97
N PHE A 180 -13.65 -10.02 -4.08
CA PHE A 180 -13.34 -8.60 -3.90
C PHE A 180 -13.78 -7.79 -5.12
N SER A 181 -14.75 -6.90 -4.90
CA SER A 181 -15.20 -5.92 -5.88
C SER A 181 -14.79 -4.52 -5.42
N PRO A 182 -13.66 -3.98 -5.93
CA PRO A 182 -13.15 -2.70 -5.48
C PRO A 182 -14.17 -1.57 -5.67
N SER A 183 -14.41 -0.79 -4.63
CA SER A 183 -15.29 0.38 -4.66
C SER A 183 -14.56 1.55 -4.01
N PRO A 184 -13.78 2.33 -4.79
CA PRO A 184 -13.00 3.44 -4.23
C PRO A 184 -13.92 4.56 -3.75
N ASN A 185 -13.69 5.03 -2.52
CA ASN A 185 -14.25 6.30 -2.08
C ASN A 185 -13.54 7.45 -2.82
N ALA A 186 -14.19 8.02 -3.84
CA ALA A 186 -13.61 9.06 -4.68
C ALA A 186 -13.21 10.35 -3.93
N ALA A 187 -13.69 10.55 -2.69
CA ALA A 187 -13.25 11.65 -1.85
C ALA A 187 -11.82 11.46 -1.32
N GLU A 188 -11.34 10.22 -1.25
CA GLU A 188 -10.08 9.85 -0.57
C GLU A 188 -9.13 9.05 -1.46
N VAL A 189 -9.67 8.27 -2.41
CA VAL A 189 -8.93 7.34 -3.27
C VAL A 189 -9.17 7.67 -4.73
N GLU A 190 -8.08 7.97 -5.46
CA GLU A 190 -8.08 8.20 -6.90
C GLU A 190 -7.98 6.89 -7.68
N ALA A 191 -7.17 5.96 -7.19
CA ALA A 191 -6.95 4.66 -7.83
C ALA A 191 -6.67 3.57 -6.81
N ILE A 192 -7.12 2.36 -7.12
CA ILE A 192 -6.75 1.12 -6.42
C ILE A 192 -5.91 0.31 -7.39
N PHE A 193 -4.75 -0.15 -6.95
CA PHE A 193 -3.87 -1.00 -7.73
C PHE A 193 -3.15 -1.96 -6.79
N ASP A 194 -2.34 -2.84 -7.34
CA ASP A 194 -1.55 -3.78 -6.56
C ASP A 194 -0.14 -3.91 -7.11
N ALA A 195 0.79 -4.35 -6.28
CA ALA A 195 2.20 -4.50 -6.64
C ALA A 195 2.77 -5.84 -6.13
N PRO A 196 3.76 -6.45 -6.81
CA PRO A 196 4.43 -7.64 -6.30
C PRO A 196 5.10 -7.34 -4.95
N LEU A 197 4.75 -8.05 -3.89
CA LEU A 197 5.31 -7.79 -2.55
C LEU A 197 6.83 -7.98 -2.54
N GLU A 198 7.34 -8.93 -3.33
CA GLU A 198 8.77 -9.24 -3.35
C GLU A 198 9.61 -8.07 -3.91
N MET A 199 9.02 -7.14 -4.66
CA MET A 199 9.76 -6.01 -5.22
C MET A 199 10.40 -5.13 -4.14
N PHE A 200 9.79 -5.07 -2.95
CA PHE A 200 10.29 -4.28 -1.82
C PHE A 200 11.53 -4.89 -1.16
N LEU A 201 11.99 -6.06 -1.61
CA LEU A 201 13.26 -6.67 -1.17
C LEU A 201 14.35 -6.68 -2.23
N LYS A 202 14.08 -6.12 -3.41
CA LYS A 202 15.03 -6.12 -4.52
C LYS A 202 15.52 -4.70 -4.83
N ASP A 203 16.69 -4.61 -5.44
CA ASP A 203 17.32 -3.34 -5.79
C ASP A 203 16.97 -2.88 -7.22
N GLU A 204 16.05 -3.57 -7.90
CA GLU A 204 15.61 -3.19 -9.23
C GLU A 204 14.51 -2.13 -9.20
N ASN A 205 14.60 -1.12 -10.06
CA ASN A 205 13.67 0.03 -10.12
C ASN A 205 13.50 0.74 -8.77
N ARG A 206 14.54 0.68 -7.94
CA ARG A 206 14.63 1.33 -6.64
C ARG A 206 15.60 2.50 -6.70
N ARG A 207 15.26 3.58 -5.99
CA ARG A 207 16.12 4.75 -5.77
C ARG A 207 16.20 5.00 -4.27
N GLU A 208 17.28 5.62 -3.82
CA GLU A 208 17.41 6.06 -2.44
C GLU A 208 17.91 7.49 -2.34
N GLU A 209 17.53 8.13 -1.25
CA GLU A 209 17.96 9.48 -0.92
C GLU A 209 18.37 9.55 0.55
N GLU A 210 19.61 9.99 0.81
CA GLU A 210 20.06 10.22 2.17
C GLU A 210 19.35 11.45 2.77
N ARG A 211 18.89 11.28 3.99
CA ARG A 211 18.24 12.32 4.79
C ARG A 211 18.84 12.33 6.17
N GLU A 212 18.68 13.44 6.88
CA GLU A 212 19.13 13.58 8.26
C GLU A 212 17.95 13.96 9.16
N TRP A 213 17.93 13.38 10.36
CA TRP A 213 17.03 13.78 11.43
C TRP A 213 17.77 13.79 12.76
N LYS A 214 17.81 14.95 13.43
CA LYS A 214 18.50 15.15 14.70
C LYS A 214 19.97 14.64 14.67
N GLY A 215 20.70 14.93 13.60
CA GLY A 215 22.09 14.50 13.42
C GLY A 215 22.29 13.03 13.05
N VAL A 216 21.20 12.26 12.89
CA VAL A 216 21.26 10.85 12.45
C VAL A 216 20.83 10.75 11.00
N LYS A 217 21.71 10.22 10.17
CA LYS A 217 21.44 9.96 8.75
C LYS A 217 20.57 8.72 8.57
N TYR A 218 19.65 8.75 7.63
CA TYR A 218 18.81 7.62 7.24
C TYR A 218 18.57 7.62 5.72
N LEU A 219 18.21 6.47 5.15
CA LEU A 219 17.90 6.35 3.73
C LEU A 219 16.38 6.38 3.52
N LEU A 220 15.95 7.22 2.59
CA LEU A 220 14.59 7.28 2.11
C LEU A 220 14.50 6.50 0.81
N HIS A 221 13.71 5.42 0.79
CA HIS A 221 13.59 4.56 -0.39
C HIS A 221 12.40 4.94 -1.26
N TYR A 222 12.59 4.79 -2.56
CA TYR A 222 11.61 4.99 -3.62
C TYR A 222 11.60 3.73 -4.49
N PHE A 223 10.41 3.22 -4.78
CA PHE A 223 10.20 2.12 -5.71
C PHE A 223 9.32 2.62 -6.84
N ASP A 224 9.86 2.64 -8.05
CA ASP A 224 9.12 3.03 -9.24
C ASP A 224 8.40 1.77 -9.79
N TYR A 225 7.08 1.82 -9.86
CA TYR A 225 6.23 0.72 -10.29
C TYR A 225 5.34 1.14 -11.45
N GLU A 226 5.23 0.29 -12.47
CA GLU A 226 4.35 0.50 -13.62
C GLU A 226 3.24 -0.55 -13.57
N ALA A 227 1.99 -0.10 -13.37
CA ALA A 227 0.81 -0.95 -13.37
C ALA A 227 -0.02 -0.63 -14.61
N GLU A 228 -0.06 -1.56 -15.56
CA GLU A 228 -0.74 -1.43 -16.86
C GLU A 228 -0.32 -0.19 -17.67
N THR A 229 -0.97 0.95 -17.44
CA THR A 229 -0.73 2.23 -18.13
C THR A 229 -0.26 3.35 -17.21
N GLU A 230 -0.27 3.12 -15.89
CA GLU A 230 0.01 4.13 -14.88
C GLU A 230 1.34 3.86 -14.18
N LYS A 231 2.00 4.94 -13.77
CA LYS A 231 3.25 4.89 -13.02
C LYS A 231 3.04 5.38 -11.59
N TYR A 232 3.52 4.59 -10.66
CA TYR A 232 3.42 4.83 -9.23
C TYR A 232 4.82 4.92 -8.64
N VAL A 233 4.98 5.83 -7.68
CA VAL A 233 6.18 5.91 -6.85
C VAL A 233 5.77 5.56 -5.43
N ILE A 234 6.25 4.43 -4.94
CA ILE A 234 6.03 3.98 -3.57
C ILE A 234 7.23 4.40 -2.73
N TRP A 235 7.02 5.25 -1.73
CA TRP A 235 8.12 5.87 -1.00
C TRP A 235 7.77 6.15 0.46
N ALA A 236 8.71 6.74 1.20
CA ALA A 236 8.54 7.16 2.59
C ALA A 236 8.02 6.06 3.52
N LEU A 237 7.00 6.37 4.33
CA LEU A 237 6.46 5.44 5.31
C LEU A 237 5.91 4.18 4.63
N THR A 238 5.17 4.33 3.53
CA THR A 238 4.60 3.21 2.77
C THR A 238 5.69 2.23 2.33
N ALA A 239 6.81 2.73 1.77
CA ALA A 239 7.95 1.89 1.41
C ALA A 239 8.56 1.16 2.61
N GLY A 240 8.79 1.84 3.74
CA GLY A 240 9.32 1.23 4.96
C GLY A 240 8.42 0.12 5.53
N LEU A 241 7.11 0.35 5.52
CA LEU A 241 6.11 -0.62 5.92
C LEU A 241 6.13 -1.88 5.04
N LEU A 242 6.24 -1.68 3.73
CA LEU A 242 6.26 -2.76 2.75
C LEU A 242 7.57 -3.54 2.78
N ILE A 243 8.72 -2.89 3.04
CA ILE A 243 9.99 -3.59 3.29
C ILE A 243 9.86 -4.50 4.52
N LYS A 244 9.33 -3.99 5.64
CA LYS A 244 9.11 -4.78 6.86
C LYS A 244 8.17 -5.97 6.60
N ALA A 245 7.06 -5.73 5.93
CA ALA A 245 6.09 -6.78 5.60
C ALA A 245 6.69 -7.84 4.66
N ALA A 246 7.37 -7.41 3.59
CA ALA A 246 8.02 -8.33 2.66
C ALA A 246 9.12 -9.15 3.36
N SER A 247 9.95 -8.54 4.23
CA SER A 247 10.95 -9.28 4.98
C SER A 247 10.36 -10.30 5.94
N PHE A 248 9.22 -9.99 6.56
CA PHE A 248 8.48 -10.95 7.40
C PHE A 248 7.92 -12.10 6.56
N VAL A 249 7.35 -11.80 5.39
CA VAL A 249 6.72 -12.80 4.52
C VAL A 249 7.74 -13.71 3.84
N PHE A 250 8.85 -13.16 3.34
CA PHE A 250 9.89 -13.95 2.66
C PHE A 250 11.01 -14.42 3.58
N GLU A 251 10.93 -14.10 4.88
CA GLU A 251 11.91 -14.46 5.91
C GLU A 251 13.37 -14.13 5.52
N ARG A 252 13.54 -13.00 4.83
CA ARG A 252 14.85 -12.53 4.35
C ARG A 252 14.95 -11.01 4.35
N PRO A 253 16.14 -10.45 4.55
CA PRO A 253 16.35 -9.01 4.45
C PRO A 253 16.21 -8.52 3.00
N PRO A 254 16.05 -7.19 2.78
CA PRO A 254 16.19 -6.59 1.46
C PRO A 254 17.62 -6.76 0.92
N ALA A 255 17.76 -6.75 -0.40
CA ALA A 255 19.04 -6.83 -1.10
C ALA A 255 19.85 -5.50 -1.09
N PHE A 256 19.35 -4.49 -0.38
CA PHE A 256 19.93 -3.16 -0.27
C PHE A 256 20.05 -2.73 1.19
N LEU A 257 20.86 -1.70 1.45
CA LEU A 257 20.98 -1.12 2.78
C LEU A 257 19.72 -0.32 3.11
N GLU A 258 19.01 -0.71 4.17
CA GLU A 258 17.77 -0.02 4.55
C GLU A 258 18.00 1.28 5.35
N GLN A 259 19.02 1.31 6.23
CA GLN A 259 19.36 2.43 7.12
C GLN A 259 18.14 3.26 7.59
N ARG A 260 17.25 2.61 8.37
CA ARG A 260 15.98 3.18 8.81
C ARG A 260 16.14 4.46 9.63
N PRO A 261 15.21 5.42 9.53
CA PRO A 261 15.14 6.51 10.47
C PRO A 261 14.94 6.00 11.90
N ASN A 262 15.72 6.51 12.84
CA ASN A 262 15.65 6.13 14.25
C ASN A 262 14.27 6.34 14.87
N PHE A 263 13.56 7.39 14.46
CA PHE A 263 12.23 7.72 14.94
C PHE A 263 11.14 6.71 14.53
N TRP A 264 11.40 5.80 13.57
CA TRP A 264 10.47 4.72 13.28
C TRP A 264 10.40 3.70 14.42
N ASN A 265 11.48 3.56 15.18
CA ASN A 265 11.50 2.68 16.34
C ASN A 265 10.88 3.42 17.53
N ARG A 266 10.02 2.73 18.28
CA ARG A 266 9.63 3.20 19.60
C ARG A 266 10.83 2.98 20.50
N ASP A 267 11.56 4.04 20.85
CA ASP A 267 12.60 3.96 21.88
C ASP A 267 11.97 3.39 23.16
N THR A 268 12.22 2.11 23.44
CA THR A 268 11.88 1.47 24.71
C THR A 268 12.95 1.72 25.77
N ASN A 269 14.00 2.49 25.43
CA ASN A 269 15.08 2.85 26.33
C ASN A 269 15.31 4.37 26.35
N SER A 270 14.42 5.10 27.01
CA SER A 270 14.76 6.36 27.67
C SER A 270 14.87 6.14 29.18
N LYS A 271 15.78 5.26 29.62
CA LYS A 271 16.28 5.34 30.99
C LYS A 271 17.18 6.57 31.08
N THR A 272 16.57 7.66 31.55
CA THR A 272 17.15 8.75 32.34
C THR A 272 18.66 8.63 32.58
N THR A 273 19.44 9.37 31.80
CA THR A 273 20.65 9.99 32.34
C THR A 273 20.19 11.18 33.16
N THR A 274 20.04 10.98 34.48
CA THR A 274 20.06 12.08 35.43
C THR A 274 21.34 11.95 36.23
N THR A 275 22.03 13.08 36.24
CA THR A 275 23.35 13.44 36.75
C THR A 275 23.66 12.92 38.15
#